data_AF-Q8KRB9-F1
#
_entry.id   AF-Q8KRB9-F1
#
_cell.length_a   1.000
_cell.length_b   1.000
_cell.length_c   1.000
_cell.angle_alpha   90.00
_cell.angle_beta   90.00
_cell.angle_gamma   90.00
#
_symmetry.space_group_name_H-M   'P 1'
#
loop_
_entity.id
_entity.type
_entity.pdbx_description
1 polymer ?
#
loop_
_entity_poly.entity_id
_entity_poly.type
_entity_poly.pdbx_seq_one_letter_code
_entity_poly.pdbx_strand_id
1 'polypeptide(L)'
;NAKYIRSLILSTLQLHDHIVHFYILHGMDWIDVVSALSADPAKAAQEAMKYSATPMAAGEGELRAVQEKVQGLVNTGNLGPFANAYWGNPTYKFTPEQNLIGLSHYLKALEIQRIAAECMALWGGKNPHPQSIVVGGVTCVRDMLDPARLQEFKQKFQHVAEFVERAYYADLVMAAKAYATSPDVLGGCNVHTFMAAESILLNPDDHLFTDGVIRNCDLSHAENVDPSLIEEDVTHAWYDAKQPQHPYDGTTIPEKTPFVQRETLMGNIPTINEAGKYSWVKSPRYNGEPVEVGPLATIAVNYARGNKPVVDVVDEFLTKTGLPAQALFTTLGRTAARMLHTTVIARHGLETFESMVANLNSDQTTYIKPTIDPDKEYKGVGILEAPLSSGCPNNLERWPYDGNGRIGPYEASLVGLKLAEPTKPLEILRIIHSFDPCMACSVHVMDYKGQSLSE
;
A
#
# COMPACT_ATOMS: atom_id res chain seq x y z
N ASN A 1 -17.26 -1.86 -21.59
CA ASN A 1 -16.27 -0.79 -21.29
C ASN A 1 -16.19 -0.32 -19.84
N ALA A 2 -17.31 -0.13 -19.12
CA ALA A 2 -17.28 0.41 -17.74
C ALA A 2 -16.37 -0.35 -16.77
N LYS A 3 -16.35 -1.70 -16.84
CA LYS A 3 -15.47 -2.54 -16.01
C LYS A 3 -13.98 -2.28 -16.28
N TYR A 4 -13.59 -2.13 -17.54
CA TYR A 4 -12.22 -1.78 -17.90
C TYR A 4 -11.83 -0.39 -17.37
N ILE A 5 -12.69 0.62 -17.53
CA ILE A 5 -12.42 1.96 -17.00
C ILE A 5 -12.25 1.95 -15.48
N ARG A 6 -13.10 1.22 -14.75
CA ARG A 6 -12.96 1.05 -13.30
C ARG A 6 -11.63 0.38 -12.94
N SER A 7 -11.20 -0.60 -13.72
CA SER A 7 -9.90 -1.26 -13.56
C SER A 7 -8.74 -0.29 -13.85
N LEU A 8 -8.82 0.55 -14.89
CA LEU A 8 -7.80 1.59 -15.15
C LEU A 8 -7.72 2.64 -14.04
N ILE A 9 -8.87 3.04 -13.48
CA ILE A 9 -8.91 3.92 -12.29
C ILE A 9 -8.24 3.23 -11.10
N LEU A 10 -8.53 1.94 -10.86
CA LEU A 10 -7.91 1.19 -9.77
C LEU A 10 -6.39 1.03 -9.97
N SER A 11 -5.94 0.66 -11.18
CA SER A 11 -4.52 0.53 -11.50
C SER A 11 -3.78 1.85 -11.30
N THR A 12 -4.35 2.98 -11.73
CA THR A 12 -3.73 4.31 -11.55
C THR A 12 -3.73 4.76 -10.09
N LEU A 13 -4.77 4.44 -9.33
CA LEU A 13 -4.80 4.63 -7.89
C LEU A 13 -3.69 3.84 -7.21
N GLN A 14 -3.55 2.55 -7.51
CA GLN A 14 -2.50 1.70 -6.92
C GLN A 14 -1.08 2.15 -7.30
N LEU A 15 -0.85 2.61 -8.53
CA LEU A 15 0.42 3.22 -8.92
C LEU A 15 0.70 4.52 -8.15
N HIS A 16 -0.29 5.41 -8.06
CA HIS A 16 -0.19 6.67 -7.33
C HIS A 16 0.12 6.44 -5.85
N ASP A 17 -0.70 5.63 -5.20
CA ASP A 17 -0.69 5.37 -3.77
C ASP A 17 0.63 4.73 -3.34
N HIS A 18 1.03 3.64 -3.98
CA HIS A 18 2.23 2.90 -3.62
C HIS A 18 3.52 3.70 -3.84
N ILE A 19 3.57 4.58 -4.86
CA ILE A 19 4.69 5.51 -5.08
C ILE A 19 4.73 6.55 -3.96
N VAL A 20 3.59 7.16 -3.62
CA VAL A 20 3.50 8.15 -2.53
C VAL A 20 3.86 7.52 -1.20
N HIS A 21 3.33 6.34 -0.91
CA HIS A 21 3.64 5.60 0.31
C HIS A 21 5.13 5.35 0.45
N PHE A 22 5.75 4.69 -0.54
CA PHE A 22 7.14 4.29 -0.39
C PHE A 22 8.06 5.50 -0.26
N TYR A 23 7.91 6.52 -1.09
CA TYR A 23 8.83 7.66 -1.03
C TYR A 23 8.45 8.62 0.09
N ILE A 24 7.21 9.08 0.14
CA ILE A 24 6.81 10.23 0.98
C ILE A 24 6.51 9.82 2.42
N LEU A 25 5.94 8.63 2.65
CA LEU A 25 5.57 8.18 3.99
C LEU A 25 6.63 7.29 4.64
N HIS A 26 7.16 6.34 3.87
CA HIS A 26 8.03 5.30 4.40
C HIS A 26 9.51 5.51 4.09
N GLY A 27 9.84 6.27 3.04
CA GLY A 27 11.18 6.30 2.45
C GLY A 27 12.24 6.85 3.39
N MET A 28 11.85 7.84 4.21
CA MET A 28 12.73 8.44 5.21
C MET A 28 13.06 7.48 6.37
N ASP A 29 12.36 6.35 6.50
CA ASP A 29 12.75 5.32 7.44
C ASP A 29 14.00 4.55 6.97
N TRP A 30 14.31 4.61 5.68
CA TRP A 30 15.40 3.87 5.02
C TRP A 30 16.51 4.78 4.52
N ILE A 31 16.17 6.01 4.12
CA ILE A 31 17.06 7.01 3.52
C ILE A 31 17.46 8.03 4.58
N ASP A 32 18.75 8.10 4.89
CA ASP A 32 19.30 9.13 5.78
C ASP A 32 19.64 10.39 4.99
N VAL A 33 18.83 11.45 5.16
CA VAL A 33 18.97 12.72 4.45
C VAL A 33 20.28 13.43 4.82
N VAL A 34 20.74 13.33 6.07
CA VAL A 34 22.00 13.97 6.49
C VAL A 34 23.17 13.26 5.83
N SER A 35 23.13 11.92 5.78
CA SER A 35 24.13 11.12 5.07
C SER A 35 24.18 11.45 3.58
N ALA A 36 23.03 11.62 2.92
CA ALA A 36 22.95 11.96 1.49
C ALA A 36 23.72 13.25 1.12
N LEU A 37 23.75 14.23 2.02
CA LEU A 37 24.44 15.51 1.78
C LEU A 37 25.97 15.38 1.80
N SER A 38 26.51 14.27 2.30
CA SER A 38 27.95 13.97 2.28
C SER A 38 28.40 13.15 1.07
N ALA A 39 27.47 12.74 0.21
CA ALA A 39 27.74 11.86 -0.92
C ALA A 39 28.54 12.54 -2.04
N ASP A 40 29.29 11.75 -2.81
CA ASP A 40 29.87 12.18 -4.09
C ASP A 40 28.88 11.92 -5.23
N PRO A 41 28.32 12.95 -5.90
CA PRO A 41 27.32 12.76 -6.96
C PRO A 41 27.80 11.91 -8.14
N ALA A 42 29.09 11.93 -8.47
CA ALA A 42 29.63 11.14 -9.58
C ALA A 42 29.67 9.65 -9.21
N LYS A 43 30.06 9.33 -7.97
CA LYS A 43 30.02 7.96 -7.46
C LYS A 43 28.59 7.47 -7.28
N ALA A 44 27.67 8.32 -6.82
CA ALA A 44 26.26 7.99 -6.71
C ALA A 44 25.64 7.66 -8.09
N ALA A 45 25.98 8.41 -9.14
CA ALA A 45 25.54 8.08 -10.49
C ALA A 45 26.07 6.71 -10.97
N GLN A 46 27.32 6.37 -10.66
CA GLN A 46 27.88 5.04 -10.95
C GLN A 46 27.24 3.93 -10.10
N GLU A 47 26.91 4.23 -8.85
CA GLU A 47 26.24 3.30 -7.92
C GLU A 47 24.84 2.95 -8.43
N ALA A 48 24.07 3.92 -8.94
CA ALA A 48 22.73 3.70 -9.48
C ALA A 48 22.71 2.67 -10.63
N MET A 49 23.77 2.63 -11.45
CA MET A 49 23.91 1.67 -12.57
C MET A 49 23.96 0.20 -12.12
N LYS A 50 24.23 -0.07 -10.83
CA LYS A 50 24.21 -1.44 -10.27
C LYS A 50 22.79 -1.99 -10.11
N TYR A 51 21.78 -1.12 -10.06
CA TYR A 51 20.40 -1.48 -9.74
C TYR A 51 19.45 -1.27 -10.93
N SER A 52 19.82 -0.39 -11.87
CA SER A 52 19.09 -0.18 -13.12
C SER A 52 20.07 0.05 -14.27
N ALA A 53 19.81 -0.56 -15.43
CA ALA A 53 20.61 -0.34 -16.64
C ALA A 53 20.38 1.06 -17.24
N THR A 54 19.24 1.68 -16.94
CA THR A 54 18.85 3.02 -17.39
C THR A 54 18.25 3.80 -16.23
N PRO A 55 19.03 4.17 -15.20
CA PRO A 55 18.50 4.89 -14.03
C PRO A 55 17.73 6.16 -14.43
N MET A 56 16.69 6.51 -13.69
CA MET A 56 15.94 7.75 -13.86
C MET A 56 16.28 8.69 -12.69
N ALA A 57 16.48 9.99 -12.95
CA ALA A 57 16.78 10.98 -11.90
C ALA A 57 18.02 10.65 -11.06
N ALA A 58 18.99 9.93 -11.64
CA ALA A 58 20.22 9.51 -10.98
C ALA A 58 21.48 9.84 -11.80
N GLY A 59 21.39 10.76 -12.77
CA GLY A 59 22.57 11.32 -13.43
C GLY A 59 23.36 12.23 -12.48
N GLU A 60 24.69 12.31 -12.66
CA GLU A 60 25.57 13.11 -11.77
C GLU A 60 25.07 14.55 -11.58
N GLY A 61 24.68 15.21 -12.67
CA GLY A 61 24.16 16.59 -12.62
C GLY A 61 22.82 16.70 -11.88
N GLU A 62 21.94 15.70 -12.02
CA GLU A 62 20.65 15.66 -11.31
C GLU A 62 20.86 15.46 -9.80
N LEU A 63 21.72 14.50 -9.44
CA LEU A 63 22.06 14.19 -8.05
C LEU A 63 22.74 15.38 -7.37
N ARG A 64 23.65 16.07 -8.07
CA ARG A 64 24.27 17.31 -7.59
C ARG A 64 23.23 18.41 -7.35
N ALA A 65 22.32 18.61 -8.29
CA ALA A 65 21.25 19.61 -8.13
C ALA A 65 20.32 19.30 -6.94
N VAL A 66 20.02 18.02 -6.70
CA VAL A 66 19.27 17.57 -5.52
C VAL A 66 20.04 17.86 -4.24
N GLN A 67 21.32 17.49 -4.19
CA GLN A 67 22.19 17.74 -3.04
C GLN A 67 22.27 19.22 -2.71
N GLU A 68 22.51 20.09 -3.69
CA GLU A 68 22.58 21.54 -3.53
C GLU A 68 21.24 22.12 -3.05
N LYS A 69 20.11 21.64 -3.60
CA LYS A 69 18.77 22.08 -3.20
C LYS A 69 18.48 21.76 -1.73
N VAL A 70 18.76 20.53 -1.31
CA VAL A 70 18.50 20.09 0.07
C VAL A 70 19.50 20.72 1.04
N GLN A 71 20.77 20.88 0.64
CA GLN A 71 21.74 21.65 1.42
C GLN A 71 21.30 23.11 1.61
N GLY A 72 20.74 23.72 0.56
CA GLY A 72 20.14 25.05 0.63
C GLY A 72 19.03 25.14 1.69
N LEU A 73 18.15 24.13 1.75
CA LEU A 73 17.11 24.04 2.79
C LEU A 73 17.72 23.91 4.19
N VAL A 74 18.72 23.03 4.37
CA VAL A 74 19.44 22.86 5.65
C VAL A 74 20.07 24.17 6.11
N ASN A 75 20.69 24.92 5.19
CA ASN A 75 21.34 26.20 5.50
C ASN A 75 20.36 27.26 6.00
N THR A 76 19.05 27.14 5.73
CA THR A 76 18.04 28.06 6.26
C THR A 76 17.73 27.82 7.75
N GLY A 77 18.13 26.68 8.31
CA GLY A 77 17.71 26.21 9.64
C GLY A 77 16.26 25.71 9.71
N ASN A 78 15.47 25.89 8.65
CA ASN A 78 14.08 25.44 8.56
C ASN A 78 14.00 24.13 7.76
N LEU A 79 14.25 23.01 8.44
CA LEU A 79 14.30 21.68 7.82
C LEU A 79 12.94 21.17 7.30
N GLY A 80 11.84 21.86 7.64
CA GLY A 80 10.50 21.53 7.17
C GLY A 80 10.15 20.05 7.44
N PRO A 81 9.81 19.25 6.41
CA PRO A 81 9.48 17.84 6.59
C PRO A 81 10.66 16.97 7.07
N PHE A 82 11.90 17.46 6.99
CA PHE A 82 13.08 16.74 7.47
C PHE A 82 13.45 17.07 8.93
N ALA A 83 12.65 17.93 9.59
CA ALA A 83 12.82 18.22 11.00
C ALA A 83 12.43 17.00 11.87
N ASN A 84 13.15 16.80 12.99
CA ASN A 84 12.82 15.81 14.02
C ASN A 84 12.74 14.33 13.59
N ALA A 85 13.27 13.98 12.41
CA ALA A 85 13.50 12.60 12.04
C ALA A 85 14.75 12.02 12.73
N TYR A 86 14.97 10.71 12.61
CA TYR A 86 15.98 9.97 13.36
C TYR A 86 17.34 9.86 12.65
N TRP A 87 17.78 10.91 11.96
CA TRP A 87 19.03 10.93 11.19
C TRP A 87 20.24 10.45 12.02
N GLY A 88 21.12 9.65 11.41
CA GLY A 88 22.26 9.03 12.07
C GLY A 88 21.94 7.84 12.98
N ASN A 89 20.68 7.39 13.05
CA ASN A 89 20.33 6.16 13.77
C ASN A 89 21.13 4.96 13.21
N PRO A 90 21.71 4.10 14.07
CA PRO A 90 22.60 3.00 13.66
C PRO A 90 21.91 1.92 12.79
N THR A 91 20.59 1.94 12.71
CA THR A 91 19.82 1.02 11.85
C THR A 91 19.70 1.50 10.40
N TYR A 92 20.11 2.72 10.05
CA TYR A 92 20.32 3.09 8.64
C TYR A 92 21.51 2.32 8.06
N LYS A 93 21.33 1.71 6.88
CA LYS A 93 22.36 0.87 6.24
C LYS A 93 22.84 1.37 4.88
N PHE A 94 22.16 2.35 4.29
CA PHE A 94 22.60 2.93 3.04
C PHE A 94 23.89 3.75 3.19
N THR A 95 24.75 3.66 2.19
CA THR A 95 25.91 4.56 2.05
C THR A 95 25.44 5.98 1.71
N PRO A 96 26.29 7.02 1.85
CA PRO A 96 25.97 8.36 1.39
C PRO A 96 25.46 8.39 -0.05
N GLU A 97 26.13 7.69 -0.97
CA GLU A 97 25.75 7.62 -2.37
C GLU A 97 24.36 7.00 -2.58
N GLN A 98 24.05 5.90 -1.89
CA GLN A 98 22.73 5.26 -1.94
C GLN A 98 21.64 6.16 -1.35
N ASN A 99 21.93 6.86 -0.26
CA ASN A 99 21.03 7.85 0.32
C ASN A 99 20.75 9.01 -0.64
N LEU A 100 21.75 9.49 -1.39
CA LEU A 100 21.56 10.55 -2.37
C LEU A 100 20.69 10.10 -3.56
N ILE A 101 20.84 8.85 -4.02
CA ILE A 101 19.96 8.26 -5.03
C ILE A 101 18.52 8.23 -4.52
N GLY A 102 18.29 7.65 -3.34
CA GLY A 102 16.96 7.57 -2.73
C GLY A 102 16.33 8.94 -2.50
N LEU A 103 17.12 9.93 -2.05
CA LEU A 103 16.66 11.31 -1.88
C LEU A 103 16.28 11.98 -3.21
N SER A 104 17.01 11.69 -4.29
CA SER A 104 16.66 12.17 -5.63
C SER A 104 15.34 11.57 -6.11
N HIS A 105 15.19 10.25 -5.95
CA HIS A 105 13.95 9.57 -6.31
C HIS A 105 12.76 10.02 -5.45
N TYR A 106 12.96 10.32 -4.16
CA TYR A 106 11.95 10.95 -3.30
C TYR A 106 11.42 12.25 -3.90
N LEU A 107 12.31 13.15 -4.33
CA LEU A 107 11.91 14.42 -4.92
C LEU A 107 11.27 14.22 -6.31
N LYS A 108 11.74 13.24 -7.09
CA LYS A 108 11.13 12.89 -8.38
C LYS A 108 9.73 12.29 -8.20
N ALA A 109 9.51 11.50 -7.15
CA ALA A 109 8.23 10.89 -6.84
C ALA A 109 7.11 11.93 -6.64
N LEU A 110 7.42 13.11 -6.09
CA LEU A 110 6.47 14.23 -5.96
C LEU A 110 5.92 14.71 -7.30
N GLU A 111 6.70 14.61 -8.37
CA GLU A 111 6.26 14.90 -9.74
C GLU A 111 5.50 13.72 -10.34
N ILE A 112 6.03 12.50 -10.21
CA ILE A 112 5.45 11.29 -10.81
C ILE A 112 4.07 10.98 -10.22
N GLN A 113 3.88 11.15 -8.92
CA GLN A 113 2.57 10.98 -8.30
C GLN A 113 1.52 11.94 -8.88
N ARG A 114 1.91 13.18 -9.23
CA ARG A 114 0.97 14.12 -9.87
C ARG A 114 0.52 13.58 -11.23
N ILE A 115 1.44 13.00 -12.00
CA ILE A 115 1.15 12.40 -13.31
C ILE A 115 0.22 11.18 -13.15
N ALA A 116 0.43 10.34 -12.15
CA ALA A 116 -0.47 9.23 -11.84
C ALA A 116 -1.88 9.72 -11.45
N ALA A 117 -1.98 10.80 -10.65
CA ALA A 117 -3.24 11.44 -10.31
C ALA A 117 -3.94 12.05 -11.54
N GLU A 118 -3.19 12.64 -12.47
CA GLU A 118 -3.69 13.11 -13.76
C GLU A 118 -4.26 11.95 -14.61
N CYS A 119 -3.60 10.77 -14.64
CA CYS A 119 -4.14 9.57 -15.29
C CYS A 119 -5.52 9.20 -14.72
N MET A 120 -5.64 9.20 -13.40
CA MET A 120 -6.91 8.89 -12.74
C MET A 120 -7.98 9.94 -13.05
N ALA A 121 -7.60 11.22 -13.15
CA ALA A 121 -8.52 12.31 -13.49
C ALA A 121 -9.06 12.25 -14.92
N LEU A 122 -8.32 11.67 -15.88
CA LEU A 122 -8.81 11.49 -17.26
C LEU A 122 -10.09 10.64 -17.30
N TRP A 123 -10.15 9.60 -16.47
CA TRP A 123 -11.33 8.75 -16.35
C TRP A 123 -12.28 9.21 -15.25
N GLY A 124 -11.75 9.79 -14.17
CA GLY A 124 -12.45 10.15 -12.94
C GLY A 124 -13.06 11.54 -12.94
N GLY A 125 -12.69 12.41 -13.89
CA GLY A 125 -12.98 13.85 -13.90
C GLY A 125 -12.11 14.67 -12.94
N LYS A 126 -11.71 14.10 -11.79
CA LYS A 126 -10.78 14.70 -10.82
C LYS A 126 -10.04 13.66 -9.99
N ASN A 127 -8.93 14.08 -9.39
CA ASN A 127 -8.24 13.43 -8.28
C ASN A 127 -7.89 14.54 -7.26
N PRO A 128 -8.15 14.35 -5.95
CA PRO A 128 -8.78 13.20 -5.29
C PRO A 128 -10.30 13.06 -5.53
N HIS A 129 -10.87 11.91 -5.17
CA HIS A 129 -12.30 11.55 -5.22
C HIS A 129 -12.95 11.61 -6.62
N PRO A 130 -12.67 10.62 -7.49
CA PRO A 130 -13.22 10.59 -8.85
C PRO A 130 -14.76 10.54 -8.80
N GLN A 131 -15.42 11.19 -9.77
CA GLN A 131 -16.89 11.36 -9.81
C GLN A 131 -17.53 10.63 -10.99
N SER A 132 -16.75 9.88 -11.76
CA SER A 132 -17.25 9.22 -12.97
C SER A 132 -17.88 7.85 -12.70
N ILE A 133 -17.66 7.26 -11.53
CA ILE A 133 -18.19 5.95 -11.16
C ILE A 133 -19.64 6.12 -10.69
N VAL A 134 -20.56 5.40 -11.32
CA VAL A 134 -21.99 5.40 -10.97
C VAL A 134 -22.51 3.97 -10.89
N VAL A 135 -23.60 3.75 -10.13
CA VAL A 135 -24.32 2.47 -10.18
C VAL A 135 -24.75 2.20 -11.63
N GLY A 136 -24.44 1.00 -12.12
CA GLY A 136 -24.70 0.61 -13.51
C GLY A 136 -23.58 0.95 -14.51
N GLY A 137 -22.59 1.80 -14.19
CA GLY A 137 -21.58 2.16 -15.20
C GLY A 137 -20.55 3.22 -14.84
N VAL A 138 -20.16 4.00 -15.86
CA VAL A 138 -19.30 5.19 -15.75
C VAL A 138 -19.83 6.33 -16.63
N THR A 139 -19.49 7.58 -16.29
CA THR A 139 -19.98 8.78 -17.01
C THR A 139 -18.97 9.40 -17.99
N CYS A 140 -17.71 8.96 -17.99
CA CYS A 140 -16.62 9.51 -18.81
C CYS A 140 -16.64 9.02 -20.28
N VAL A 141 -17.83 8.98 -20.90
CA VAL A 141 -18.02 8.44 -22.26
C VAL A 141 -17.31 9.28 -23.31
N ARG A 142 -17.38 10.60 -23.19
CA ARG A 142 -16.74 11.52 -24.14
C ARG A 142 -15.23 11.34 -24.15
N ASP A 143 -14.60 11.26 -22.98
CA ASP A 143 -13.15 11.10 -22.89
C ASP A 143 -12.70 9.69 -23.31
N MET A 144 -13.51 8.65 -23.06
CA MET A 144 -13.26 7.30 -23.55
C MET A 144 -13.23 7.20 -25.08
N LEU A 145 -14.06 7.99 -25.77
CA LEU A 145 -14.17 7.98 -27.24
C LEU A 145 -13.20 8.95 -27.95
N ASP A 146 -12.49 9.79 -27.19
CA ASP A 146 -11.58 10.79 -27.74
C ASP A 146 -10.16 10.19 -27.95
N PRO A 147 -9.67 10.06 -29.20
CA PRO A 147 -8.33 9.53 -29.47
C PRO A 147 -7.21 10.30 -28.78
N ALA A 148 -7.36 11.62 -28.60
CA ALA A 148 -6.36 12.43 -27.91
C ALA A 148 -6.30 12.06 -26.42
N ARG A 149 -7.44 11.80 -25.78
CA ARG A 149 -7.51 11.36 -24.38
C ARG A 149 -6.97 9.95 -24.18
N LEU A 150 -7.26 9.04 -25.11
CA LEU A 150 -6.70 7.69 -25.11
C LEU A 150 -5.17 7.72 -25.20
N GLN A 151 -4.62 8.53 -26.11
CA GLN A 151 -3.17 8.69 -26.26
C GLN A 151 -2.54 9.38 -25.05
N GLU A 152 -3.18 10.41 -24.50
CA GLU A 152 -2.74 11.11 -23.29
C GLU A 152 -2.64 10.15 -22.10
N PHE A 153 -3.66 9.32 -21.87
CA PHE A 153 -3.64 8.30 -20.82
C PHE A 153 -2.47 7.33 -21.01
N LYS A 154 -2.31 6.76 -22.22
CA LYS A 154 -1.24 5.79 -22.50
C LYS A 154 0.14 6.38 -22.22
N GLN A 155 0.40 7.61 -22.66
CA GLN A 155 1.69 8.28 -22.44
C GLN A 155 1.96 8.55 -20.97
N LYS A 156 0.98 9.07 -20.22
CA LYS A 156 1.15 9.34 -18.80
C LYS A 156 1.33 8.04 -18.00
N PHE A 157 0.56 6.99 -18.31
CA PHE A 157 0.72 5.68 -17.69
C PHE A 157 2.13 5.12 -17.94
N GLN A 158 2.60 5.14 -19.19
CA GLN A 158 3.94 4.68 -19.54
C GLN A 158 5.02 5.46 -18.79
N HIS A 159 4.88 6.77 -18.64
CA HIS A 159 5.84 7.58 -17.89
C HIS A 159 5.90 7.20 -16.41
N VAL A 160 4.75 6.92 -15.78
CA VAL A 160 4.69 6.41 -14.40
C VAL A 160 5.30 5.01 -14.32
N ALA A 161 4.98 4.12 -15.26
CA ALA A 161 5.54 2.77 -15.35
C ALA A 161 7.07 2.78 -15.49
N GLU A 162 7.63 3.69 -16.29
CA GLU A 162 9.07 3.88 -16.41
C GLU A 162 9.73 4.26 -15.08
N PHE A 163 9.10 5.12 -14.27
CA PHE A 163 9.61 5.44 -12.94
C PHE A 163 9.56 4.23 -12.00
N VAL A 164 8.47 3.44 -12.05
CA VAL A 164 8.36 2.20 -11.28
C VAL A 164 9.50 1.24 -11.60
N GLU A 165 9.78 1.00 -12.89
CA GLU A 165 10.85 0.08 -13.32
C GLU A 165 12.26 0.61 -13.04
N ARG A 166 12.49 1.90 -13.30
CA ARG A 166 13.85 2.46 -13.40
C ARG A 166 14.34 3.11 -12.12
N ALA A 167 13.43 3.44 -11.20
CA ALA A 167 13.73 4.03 -9.90
C ALA A 167 13.17 3.17 -8.75
N TYR A 168 11.84 2.97 -8.67
CA TYR A 168 11.23 2.30 -7.52
C TYR A 168 11.69 0.85 -7.34
N TYR A 169 11.66 0.05 -8.41
CA TYR A 169 12.17 -1.32 -8.39
C TYR A 169 13.67 -1.35 -8.04
N ALA A 170 14.45 -0.45 -8.65
CA ALA A 170 15.89 -0.34 -8.41
C ALA A 170 16.22 -0.01 -6.95
N ASP A 171 15.47 0.91 -6.34
CA ASP A 171 15.63 1.28 -4.93
C ASP A 171 15.33 0.13 -3.99
N LEU A 172 14.36 -0.72 -4.32
CA LEU A 172 14.05 -1.90 -3.51
C LEU A 172 15.08 -3.02 -3.68
N VAL A 173 15.69 -3.17 -4.86
CA VAL A 173 16.86 -4.05 -5.03
C VAL A 173 18.05 -3.53 -4.22
N MET A 174 18.24 -2.20 -4.20
CA MET A 174 19.26 -1.54 -3.38
C MET A 174 19.01 -1.76 -1.88
N ALA A 175 17.77 -1.56 -1.41
CA ALA A 175 17.34 -1.84 -0.04
C ALA A 175 17.54 -3.31 0.34
N ALA A 176 17.09 -4.24 -0.50
CA ALA A 176 17.25 -5.67 -0.30
C ALA A 176 18.72 -6.06 -0.06
N LYS A 177 19.64 -5.49 -0.84
CA LYS A 177 21.08 -5.75 -0.69
C LYS A 177 21.69 -5.09 0.55
N ALA A 178 21.33 -3.85 0.83
CA ALA A 178 21.89 -3.11 1.98
C ALA A 178 21.38 -3.66 3.33
N TYR A 179 20.17 -4.21 3.37
CA TYR A 179 19.52 -4.70 4.59
C TYR A 179 19.42 -6.23 4.67
N ALA A 180 20.08 -6.98 3.78
CA ALA A 180 20.01 -8.44 3.69
C ALA A 180 20.40 -9.20 4.97
N THR A 181 21.09 -8.55 5.90
CA THR A 181 21.53 -9.13 7.18
C THR A 181 21.00 -8.38 8.41
N SER A 182 20.08 -7.44 8.20
CA SER A 182 19.56 -6.54 9.25
C SER A 182 18.37 -7.18 9.97
N PRO A 183 18.52 -7.64 11.23
CA PRO A 183 17.47 -8.38 11.93
C PRO A 183 16.21 -7.54 12.22
N ASP A 184 16.34 -6.21 12.26
CA ASP A 184 15.23 -5.27 12.49
C ASP A 184 14.22 -5.24 11.34
N VAL A 185 14.59 -5.68 10.13
CA VAL A 185 13.69 -5.66 8.96
C VAL A 185 13.46 -7.03 8.33
N LEU A 186 14.22 -8.04 8.76
CA LEU A 186 14.04 -9.45 8.36
C LEU A 186 13.07 -10.21 9.29
N GLY A 187 12.52 -9.54 10.31
CA GLY A 187 11.38 -10.01 11.10
C GLY A 187 10.12 -9.18 10.80
N GLY A 188 9.17 -9.15 11.75
CA GLY A 188 7.99 -8.28 11.65
C GLY A 188 6.88 -8.81 10.73
N CYS A 189 6.74 -10.13 10.67
CA CYS A 189 5.62 -10.83 10.05
C CYS A 189 5.27 -12.03 10.93
N ASN A 190 4.42 -11.80 11.94
CA ASN A 190 4.06 -12.79 12.95
C ASN A 190 2.60 -13.26 12.83
N VAL A 191 1.88 -12.81 11.79
CA VAL A 191 0.63 -13.39 11.31
C VAL A 191 0.95 -14.10 9.99
N HIS A 192 0.68 -15.40 9.91
CA HIS A 192 1.10 -16.24 8.78
C HIS A 192 -0.04 -16.61 7.84
N THR A 193 -1.20 -15.98 7.98
CA THR A 193 -2.35 -16.16 7.10
C THR A 193 -2.54 -14.87 6.31
N PHE A 194 -2.70 -14.99 5.00
CA PHE A 194 -2.86 -13.86 4.10
C PHE A 194 -4.08 -14.04 3.22
N MET A 195 -4.83 -12.97 2.99
CA MET A 195 -6.02 -12.98 2.13
C MET A 195 -5.95 -11.84 1.11
N ALA A 196 -6.30 -12.16 -0.13
CA ALA A 196 -6.40 -11.22 -1.23
C ALA A 196 -7.71 -11.42 -1.98
N ALA A 197 -8.17 -10.36 -2.65
CA ALA A 197 -9.32 -10.34 -3.53
C ALA A 197 -8.92 -10.23 -5.01
N GLU A 198 -9.85 -10.61 -5.87
CA GLU A 198 -9.70 -10.44 -7.31
C GLU A 198 -9.73 -8.94 -7.67
N SER A 199 -8.84 -8.51 -8.59
CA SER A 199 -8.82 -7.13 -9.03
C SER A 199 -8.19 -6.93 -10.41
N ILE A 200 -8.52 -5.79 -11.03
CA ILE A 200 -8.07 -5.33 -12.35
C ILE A 200 -8.45 -6.30 -13.47
N LEU A 201 -9.57 -6.03 -14.13
CA LEU A 201 -10.01 -6.79 -15.31
C LEU A 201 -9.05 -6.55 -16.48
N LEU A 202 -8.41 -7.60 -17.01
CA LEU A 202 -7.54 -7.52 -18.19
C LEU A 202 -8.34 -7.70 -19.47
N ASN A 203 -9.22 -8.70 -19.49
CA ASN A 203 -10.08 -9.08 -20.61
C ASN A 203 -11.37 -9.73 -20.05
N PRO A 204 -12.36 -10.16 -20.86
CA PRO A 204 -13.63 -10.67 -20.34
C PRO A 204 -13.52 -11.90 -19.43
N ASP A 205 -12.43 -12.67 -19.57
CA ASP A 205 -12.25 -13.96 -18.92
C ASP A 205 -11.13 -13.94 -17.85
N ASP A 206 -10.46 -12.80 -17.64
CA ASP A 206 -9.25 -12.74 -16.83
C ASP A 206 -9.03 -11.43 -16.08
N HIS A 207 -8.40 -11.55 -14.91
CA HIS A 207 -8.02 -10.47 -14.01
C HIS A 207 -6.52 -10.54 -13.70
N LEU A 208 -5.89 -9.38 -13.52
CA LEU A 208 -4.46 -9.31 -13.26
C LEU A 208 -4.09 -9.97 -11.93
N PHE A 209 -4.96 -9.81 -10.94
CA PHE A 209 -4.84 -10.44 -9.64
C PHE A 209 -6.10 -11.25 -9.33
N THR A 210 -5.89 -12.43 -8.76
CA THR A 210 -6.93 -13.36 -8.33
C THR A 210 -7.05 -13.37 -6.81
N ASP A 211 -8.23 -13.76 -6.32
CA ASP A 211 -8.52 -13.88 -4.89
C ASP A 211 -7.90 -15.13 -4.28
N GLY A 212 -7.76 -15.18 -2.97
CA GLY A 212 -7.40 -16.42 -2.27
C GLY A 212 -6.92 -16.19 -0.85
N VAL A 213 -6.69 -17.31 -0.17
CA VAL A 213 -6.13 -17.35 1.18
C VAL A 213 -4.95 -18.30 1.20
N ILE A 214 -3.80 -17.83 1.68
CA ILE A 214 -2.67 -18.70 2.03
C ILE A 214 -2.55 -18.78 3.55
N ARG A 215 -2.11 -19.94 4.05
CA ARG A 215 -1.92 -20.18 5.49
C ARG A 215 -0.49 -20.59 5.75
N ASN A 216 0.00 -20.31 6.96
CA ASN A 216 1.34 -20.70 7.41
C ASN A 216 2.48 -20.24 6.48
N CYS A 217 2.30 -19.12 5.78
CA CYS A 217 3.25 -18.64 4.77
C CYS A 217 3.56 -19.68 3.66
N ASP A 218 2.62 -20.58 3.37
CA ASP A 218 2.76 -21.62 2.36
C ASP A 218 2.52 -21.04 0.95
N LEU A 219 3.60 -20.92 0.18
CA LEU A 219 3.58 -20.44 -1.20
C LEU A 219 3.32 -21.56 -2.22
N SER A 220 3.03 -22.80 -1.79
CA SER A 220 2.73 -23.91 -2.70
C SER A 220 1.24 -24.09 -2.98
N HIS A 221 0.37 -23.47 -2.18
CA HIS A 221 -1.07 -23.63 -2.27
C HIS A 221 -1.83 -22.39 -1.79
N ALA A 222 -2.90 -22.02 -2.49
CA ALA A 222 -3.87 -21.02 -2.06
C ALA A 222 -5.29 -21.59 -2.08
N GLU A 223 -6.02 -21.37 -1.00
CA GLU A 223 -7.45 -21.68 -0.83
C GLU A 223 -8.31 -20.59 -1.51
N ASN A 224 -9.55 -20.92 -1.87
CA ASN A 224 -10.53 -19.92 -2.29
C ASN A 224 -11.05 -19.14 -1.09
N VAL A 225 -11.41 -17.86 -1.30
CA VAL A 225 -12.03 -17.03 -0.26
C VAL A 225 -13.49 -17.44 -0.08
N ASP A 226 -13.90 -17.65 1.17
CA ASP A 226 -15.29 -17.80 1.57
C ASP A 226 -15.72 -16.57 2.40
N PRO A 227 -16.41 -15.60 1.79
CA PRO A 227 -16.82 -14.38 2.48
C PRO A 227 -17.68 -14.62 3.73
N SER A 228 -18.38 -15.77 3.82
CA SER A 228 -19.22 -16.09 4.98
C SER A 228 -18.41 -16.33 6.26
N LEU A 229 -17.10 -16.55 6.14
CA LEU A 229 -16.18 -16.75 7.25
C LEU A 229 -15.60 -15.43 7.80
N ILE A 230 -15.95 -14.29 7.20
CA ILE A 230 -15.49 -12.97 7.66
C ILE A 230 -16.39 -12.50 8.80
N GLU A 231 -15.80 -12.20 9.94
CA GLU A 231 -16.49 -11.65 11.12
C GLU A 231 -15.70 -10.48 11.71
N GLU A 232 -16.36 -9.57 12.42
CA GLU A 232 -15.75 -8.49 13.18
C GLU A 232 -15.94 -8.67 14.68
N ASP A 233 -14.85 -8.79 15.44
CA ASP A 233 -14.83 -8.77 16.91
C ASP A 233 -14.65 -7.32 17.42
N VAL A 234 -15.34 -6.96 18.51
CA VAL A 234 -15.25 -5.63 19.13
C VAL A 234 -14.91 -5.69 20.62
N THR A 235 -14.43 -6.83 21.12
CA THR A 235 -14.10 -7.06 22.53
C THR A 235 -13.15 -5.99 23.06
N HIS A 236 -12.11 -5.65 22.29
CA HIS A 236 -11.12 -4.62 22.64
C HIS A 236 -11.26 -3.33 21.79
N ALA A 237 -12.36 -3.20 21.05
CA ALA A 237 -12.71 -1.98 20.32
C ALA A 237 -13.82 -1.19 21.05
N TRP A 238 -13.85 0.13 20.89
CA TRP A 238 -14.84 1.04 21.49
C TRP A 238 -16.22 0.95 20.81
N TYR A 239 -16.76 -0.25 20.68
CA TYR A 239 -18.12 -0.52 20.21
C TYR A 239 -18.81 -1.58 21.06
N ASP A 240 -20.13 -1.49 21.22
CA ASP A 240 -20.94 -2.50 21.92
C ASP A 240 -21.39 -3.60 20.95
N ALA A 241 -20.94 -4.83 21.19
CA ALA A 241 -21.52 -6.06 20.63
C ALA A 241 -21.21 -7.25 21.54
N LYS A 242 -22.10 -8.26 21.54
CA LYS A 242 -22.01 -9.42 22.44
C LYS A 242 -21.06 -10.52 21.98
N GLN A 243 -20.80 -10.60 20.68
CA GLN A 243 -20.01 -11.64 20.03
C GLN A 243 -19.52 -11.11 18.67
N PRO A 244 -18.50 -11.74 18.05
CA PRO A 244 -18.11 -11.45 16.67
C PRO A 244 -19.30 -11.54 15.71
N GLN A 245 -19.36 -10.65 14.72
CA GLN A 245 -20.49 -10.57 13.80
C GLN A 245 -20.03 -10.57 12.35
N HIS A 246 -20.68 -11.35 11.49
CA HIS A 246 -20.53 -11.19 10.04
C HIS A 246 -21.02 -9.79 9.61
N PRO A 247 -20.39 -9.11 8.64
CA PRO A 247 -20.76 -7.74 8.24
C PRO A 247 -22.23 -7.52 7.88
N TYR A 248 -22.93 -8.53 7.34
CA TYR A 248 -24.39 -8.44 7.10
C TYR A 248 -25.24 -8.30 8.36
N ASP A 249 -24.73 -8.73 9.51
CA ASP A 249 -25.40 -8.68 10.80
C ASP A 249 -24.66 -7.74 11.78
N GLY A 250 -23.68 -6.98 11.27
CA GLY A 250 -22.78 -6.16 12.05
C GLY A 250 -23.46 -4.95 12.68
N THR A 251 -23.02 -4.59 13.90
CA THR A 251 -23.45 -3.40 14.62
C THR A 251 -22.30 -2.42 14.80
N THR A 252 -22.61 -1.13 14.88
CA THR A 252 -21.64 -0.05 15.08
C THR A 252 -22.22 0.94 16.10
N ILE A 253 -22.17 0.55 17.38
CA ILE A 253 -22.67 1.35 18.50
C ILE A 253 -21.47 1.80 19.34
N PRO A 254 -21.02 3.07 19.27
CA PRO A 254 -19.83 3.53 19.99
C PRO A 254 -19.92 3.38 21.52
N GLU A 255 -18.88 2.82 22.13
CA GLU A 255 -18.75 2.66 23.58
C GLU A 255 -17.32 2.99 24.04
N LYS A 256 -17.04 4.28 24.23
CA LYS A 256 -15.71 4.74 24.64
C LYS A 256 -15.48 4.55 26.14
N THR A 257 -14.38 3.89 26.49
CA THR A 257 -13.90 3.77 27.88
C THR A 257 -12.89 4.88 28.24
N PRO A 258 -12.73 5.22 29.53
CA PRO A 258 -11.73 6.19 29.98
C PRO A 258 -10.30 5.65 29.83
N PHE A 259 -9.34 6.55 29.67
CA PHE A 259 -7.91 6.22 29.73
C PHE A 259 -7.47 5.93 31.18
N VAL A 260 -6.37 5.20 31.31
CA VAL A 260 -5.71 4.87 32.59
C VAL A 260 -4.39 5.62 32.71
N GLN A 261 -4.00 6.01 33.92
CA GLN A 261 -2.68 6.62 34.17
C GLN A 261 -1.59 5.54 34.13
N ARG A 262 -0.50 5.80 33.42
CA ARG A 262 0.64 4.89 33.33
C ARG A 262 1.95 5.66 33.34
N GLU A 263 2.91 5.12 34.08
CA GLU A 263 4.30 5.58 34.03
C GLU A 263 4.95 5.16 32.71
N THR A 264 5.46 6.13 31.95
CA THR A 264 6.12 5.92 30.66
C THR A 264 7.50 6.56 30.65
N LEU A 265 8.27 6.36 29.58
CA LEU A 265 9.54 7.07 29.35
C LEU A 265 9.37 8.61 29.30
N MET A 266 8.15 9.10 29.09
CA MET A 266 7.82 10.53 29.06
C MET A 266 7.15 11.01 30.37
N GLY A 267 7.15 10.18 31.42
CA GLY A 267 6.48 10.43 32.69
C GLY A 267 5.10 9.78 32.79
N ASN A 268 4.36 10.12 33.86
CA ASN A 268 3.02 9.60 34.11
C ASN A 268 1.99 10.33 33.24
N ILE A 269 1.43 9.64 32.25
CA ILE A 269 0.48 10.21 31.28
C ILE A 269 -0.77 9.33 31.16
N PRO A 270 -1.92 9.89 30.73
CA PRO A 270 -3.09 9.10 30.34
C PRO A 270 -2.76 8.20 29.15
N THR A 271 -3.08 6.90 29.25
CA THR A 271 -2.81 5.87 28.24
C THR A 271 -4.01 4.94 28.06
N ILE A 272 -3.95 4.07 27.06
CA ILE A 272 -4.94 3.02 26.82
C ILE A 272 -4.90 1.93 27.91
N ASN A 273 -6.04 1.28 28.14
CA ASN A 273 -6.14 0.07 28.96
C ASN A 273 -6.21 -1.15 28.04
N GLU A 274 -5.09 -1.84 27.81
CA GLU A 274 -5.07 -2.99 26.88
C GLU A 274 -5.90 -4.18 27.38
N ALA A 275 -6.20 -4.26 28.68
CA ALA A 275 -7.06 -5.30 29.24
C ALA A 275 -8.57 -5.04 29.03
N GLY A 276 -8.94 -3.89 28.46
CA GLY A 276 -10.31 -3.53 28.11
C GLY A 276 -10.40 -2.99 26.68
N LYS A 277 -11.39 -2.14 26.40
CA LYS A 277 -11.50 -1.50 25.07
C LYS A 277 -10.46 -0.39 24.91
N TYR A 278 -9.71 -0.38 23.80
CA TYR A 278 -8.62 0.56 23.58
C TYR A 278 -8.47 1.12 22.16
N SER A 279 -9.30 0.69 21.21
CA SER A 279 -9.19 1.11 19.81
C SER A 279 -10.54 1.50 19.21
N TRP A 280 -10.55 2.44 18.26
CA TRP A 280 -11.71 2.70 17.39
C TRP A 280 -11.76 1.77 16.18
N VAL A 281 -10.75 0.92 16.00
CA VAL A 281 -10.68 -0.08 14.93
C VAL A 281 -11.28 -1.39 15.48
N LYS A 282 -12.24 -1.97 14.75
CA LYS A 282 -12.75 -3.31 15.04
C LYS A 282 -11.66 -4.37 14.75
N SER A 283 -11.92 -5.61 15.16
CA SER A 283 -11.03 -6.75 14.97
C SER A 283 -11.63 -7.77 14.01
N PRO A 284 -11.65 -7.52 12.69
CA PRO A 284 -12.05 -8.53 11.73
C PRO A 284 -11.26 -9.84 11.88
N ARG A 285 -11.82 -10.97 11.44
CA ARG A 285 -11.23 -12.30 11.49
C ARG A 285 -11.71 -13.08 10.28
N TYR A 286 -10.91 -14.05 9.85
CA TYR A 286 -11.33 -15.02 8.83
C TYR A 286 -11.32 -16.41 9.45
N ASN A 287 -12.50 -17.01 9.60
CA ASN A 287 -12.68 -18.29 10.29
C ASN A 287 -12.07 -18.26 11.71
N GLY A 288 -12.29 -17.15 12.43
CA GLY A 288 -11.77 -16.91 13.78
C GLY A 288 -10.27 -16.56 13.87
N GLU A 289 -9.48 -16.64 12.80
CA GLU A 289 -8.04 -16.36 12.82
C GLU A 289 -7.70 -14.92 12.37
N PRO A 290 -6.61 -14.33 12.89
CA PRO A 290 -6.07 -13.09 12.35
C PRO A 290 -5.49 -13.33 10.94
N VAL A 291 -5.65 -12.36 10.06
CA VAL A 291 -5.21 -12.42 8.66
C VAL A 291 -4.58 -11.09 8.28
N GLU A 292 -3.50 -11.14 7.51
CA GLU A 292 -2.88 -9.98 6.88
C GLU A 292 -3.37 -9.82 5.44
N VAL A 293 -3.52 -8.58 4.96
CA VAL A 293 -3.99 -8.28 3.59
C VAL A 293 -3.04 -7.30 2.90
N GLY A 294 -3.47 -6.70 1.79
CA GLY A 294 -2.67 -5.71 1.07
C GLY A 294 -1.59 -6.32 0.19
N PRO A 295 -0.59 -5.54 -0.25
CA PRO A 295 0.29 -5.95 -1.34
C PRO A 295 1.07 -7.24 -1.09
N LEU A 296 1.49 -7.51 0.14
CA LEU A 296 2.16 -8.77 0.49
C LEU A 296 1.21 -9.95 0.30
N ALA A 297 -0.03 -9.86 0.80
CA ALA A 297 -1.03 -10.89 0.61
C ALA A 297 -1.34 -11.12 -0.87
N THR A 298 -1.55 -10.06 -1.65
CA THR A 298 -1.86 -10.14 -3.08
C THR A 298 -0.73 -10.82 -3.86
N ILE A 299 0.52 -10.46 -3.59
CA ILE A 299 1.69 -11.10 -4.22
C ILE A 299 1.80 -12.56 -3.79
N ALA A 300 1.69 -12.87 -2.50
CA ALA A 300 1.87 -14.22 -1.98
C ALA A 300 0.79 -15.18 -2.49
N VAL A 301 -0.48 -14.77 -2.47
CA VAL A 301 -1.62 -15.55 -3.01
C VAL A 301 -1.44 -15.80 -4.50
N ASN A 302 -1.13 -14.77 -5.29
CA ASN A 302 -1.01 -14.92 -6.74
C ASN A 302 0.25 -15.72 -7.14
N TYR A 303 1.34 -15.61 -6.37
CA TYR A 303 2.50 -16.48 -6.54
C TYR A 303 2.15 -17.95 -6.28
N ALA A 304 1.43 -18.24 -5.18
CA ALA A 304 0.99 -19.59 -4.84
C ALA A 304 -0.02 -20.18 -5.85
N ARG A 305 -0.82 -19.34 -6.51
CA ARG A 305 -1.70 -19.75 -7.62
C ARG A 305 -0.97 -19.93 -8.95
N GLY A 306 0.31 -19.61 -9.04
CA GLY A 306 1.07 -19.67 -10.30
C GLY A 306 0.67 -18.61 -11.32
N ASN A 307 0.15 -17.46 -10.87
CA ASN A 307 -0.18 -16.33 -11.74
C ASN A 307 1.10 -15.84 -12.43
N LYS A 308 1.20 -16.06 -13.74
CA LYS A 308 2.45 -15.89 -14.51
C LYS A 308 3.02 -14.46 -14.44
N PRO A 309 2.24 -13.38 -14.68
CA PRO A 309 2.68 -12.01 -14.42
C PRO A 309 3.33 -11.78 -13.06
N VAL A 310 2.75 -12.35 -11.99
CA VAL A 310 3.26 -12.19 -10.62
C VAL A 310 4.52 -13.03 -10.41
N VAL A 311 4.49 -14.31 -10.79
CA VAL A 311 5.63 -15.23 -10.66
C VAL A 311 6.87 -14.67 -11.35
N ASP A 312 6.74 -14.14 -12.57
CA ASP A 312 7.86 -13.59 -13.32
C ASP A 312 8.53 -12.41 -12.61
N VAL A 313 7.73 -11.47 -12.09
CA VAL A 313 8.25 -10.29 -11.39
C VAL A 313 8.90 -10.66 -10.06
N VAL A 314 8.29 -11.59 -9.31
CA VAL A 314 8.83 -12.09 -8.04
C VAL A 314 10.13 -12.85 -8.26
N ASP A 315 10.17 -13.81 -9.18
CA ASP A 315 11.36 -14.63 -9.45
C ASP A 315 12.52 -13.77 -9.99
N GLU A 316 12.23 -12.76 -10.82
CA GLU A 316 13.23 -11.77 -11.26
C GLU A 316 13.84 -11.03 -10.06
N PHE A 317 13.01 -10.56 -9.13
CA PHE A 317 13.46 -9.83 -7.94
C PHE A 317 14.29 -10.71 -6.99
N LEU A 318 13.81 -11.92 -6.70
CA LEU A 318 14.53 -12.87 -5.86
C LEU A 318 15.87 -13.25 -6.48
N THR A 319 15.92 -13.46 -7.80
CA THR A 319 17.17 -13.72 -8.52
C THR A 319 18.16 -12.56 -8.43
N LYS A 320 17.68 -11.31 -8.63
CA LYS A 320 18.53 -10.10 -8.57
C LYS A 320 19.08 -9.81 -7.17
N THR A 321 18.34 -10.18 -6.15
CA THR A 321 18.68 -9.92 -4.74
C THR A 321 19.40 -11.10 -4.08
N GLY A 322 19.25 -12.31 -4.61
CA GLY A 322 19.74 -13.55 -4.02
C GLY A 322 18.96 -14.00 -2.77
N LEU A 323 17.78 -13.41 -2.53
CA LEU A 323 16.93 -13.74 -1.38
C LEU A 323 16.03 -14.94 -1.70
N PRO A 324 15.71 -15.79 -0.71
CA PRO A 324 14.73 -16.85 -0.87
C PRO A 324 13.30 -16.27 -0.90
N ALA A 325 12.34 -17.00 -1.47
CA ALA A 325 10.93 -16.59 -1.50
C ALA A 325 10.36 -16.31 -0.10
N GLN A 326 10.84 -17.02 0.92
CA GLN A 326 10.44 -16.79 2.31
C GLN A 326 10.77 -15.39 2.84
N ALA A 327 11.70 -14.66 2.20
CA ALA A 327 12.03 -13.28 2.55
C ALA A 327 10.86 -12.30 2.30
N LEU A 328 9.84 -12.70 1.53
CA LEU A 328 8.60 -11.93 1.38
C LEU A 328 7.88 -11.73 2.72
N PHE A 329 7.98 -12.69 3.63
CA PHE A 329 7.30 -12.66 4.94
C PHE A 329 8.15 -11.94 6.00
N THR A 330 8.53 -10.70 5.69
CA THR A 330 9.32 -9.83 6.56
C THR A 330 8.86 -8.38 6.38
N THR A 331 9.32 -7.46 7.24
CA THR A 331 9.06 -6.01 7.08
C THR A 331 9.59 -5.51 5.74
N LEU A 332 10.84 -5.87 5.42
CA LEU A 332 11.44 -5.55 4.11
C LEU A 332 10.68 -6.22 2.96
N GLY A 333 10.22 -7.45 3.18
CA GLY A 333 9.40 -8.22 2.24
C GLY A 333 8.06 -7.56 1.95
N ARG A 334 7.38 -6.99 2.96
CA ARG A 334 6.14 -6.21 2.80
C ARG A 334 6.38 -4.94 1.99
N THR A 335 7.47 -4.23 2.28
CA THR A 335 7.88 -3.05 1.50
C THR A 335 8.22 -3.42 0.05
N ALA A 336 8.93 -4.54 -0.17
CA ALA A 336 9.22 -5.06 -1.50
C ALA A 336 7.95 -5.52 -2.23
N ALA A 337 7.01 -6.19 -1.55
CA ALA A 337 5.79 -6.67 -2.16
C ALA A 337 4.91 -5.54 -2.70
N ARG A 338 4.90 -4.38 -2.04
CA ARG A 338 4.25 -3.17 -2.57
C ARG A 338 4.86 -2.70 -3.89
N MET A 339 6.18 -2.71 -3.98
CA MET A 339 6.90 -2.44 -5.22
C MET A 339 6.58 -3.50 -6.29
N LEU A 340 6.66 -4.79 -5.95
CA LEU A 340 6.38 -5.90 -6.88
C LEU A 340 4.95 -5.79 -7.43
N HIS A 341 3.98 -5.47 -6.58
CA HIS A 341 2.60 -5.22 -6.98
C HIS A 341 2.50 -4.05 -7.98
N THR A 342 3.18 -2.93 -7.72
CA THR A 342 3.23 -1.83 -8.70
C THR A 342 3.93 -2.21 -10.00
N THR A 343 4.98 -3.03 -9.96
CA THR A 343 5.71 -3.47 -11.14
C THR A 343 4.85 -4.37 -12.02
N VAL A 344 4.09 -5.29 -11.44
CA VAL A 344 3.11 -6.10 -12.17
C VAL A 344 2.10 -5.20 -12.89
N ILE A 345 1.55 -4.19 -12.20
CA ILE A 345 0.62 -3.22 -12.81
C ILE A 345 1.32 -2.37 -13.89
N ALA A 346 2.54 -1.92 -13.67
CA ALA A 346 3.29 -1.12 -14.63
C ALA A 346 3.54 -1.88 -15.94
N ARG A 347 3.83 -3.18 -15.86
CA ARG A 347 4.10 -4.06 -17.01
C ARG A 347 2.84 -4.51 -17.74
N HIS A 348 1.77 -4.81 -17.01
CA HIS A 348 0.58 -5.49 -17.57
C HIS A 348 -0.70 -4.63 -17.56
N GLY A 349 -0.75 -3.53 -16.81
CA GLY A 349 -1.96 -2.72 -16.65
C GLY A 349 -2.46 -2.05 -17.95
N LEU A 350 -1.61 -1.89 -18.96
CA LEU A 350 -2.04 -1.41 -20.28
C LEU A 350 -2.78 -2.46 -21.10
N GLU A 351 -2.73 -3.74 -20.75
CA GLU A 351 -3.54 -4.77 -21.40
C GLU A 351 -5.04 -4.50 -21.20
N THR A 352 -5.45 -4.05 -20.00
CA THR A 352 -6.81 -3.54 -19.73
C THR A 352 -7.20 -2.41 -20.68
N PHE A 353 -6.28 -1.48 -20.94
CA PHE A 353 -6.51 -0.35 -21.84
C PHE A 353 -6.66 -0.83 -23.29
N GLU A 354 -5.82 -1.76 -23.72
CA GLU A 354 -5.85 -2.34 -25.06
C GLU A 354 -7.14 -3.15 -25.29
N SER A 355 -7.57 -3.95 -24.32
CA SER A 355 -8.86 -4.65 -24.33
C SER A 355 -10.04 -3.68 -24.40
N MET A 356 -9.99 -2.57 -23.65
CA MET A 356 -11.01 -1.53 -23.74
C MET A 356 -11.07 -0.94 -25.15
N VAL A 357 -9.94 -0.49 -25.70
CA VAL A 357 -9.86 0.10 -27.04
C VAL A 357 -10.33 -0.88 -28.12
N ALA A 358 -9.95 -2.15 -28.01
CA ALA A 358 -10.44 -3.19 -28.91
C ALA A 358 -11.96 -3.34 -28.84
N ASN A 359 -12.53 -3.34 -27.63
CA ASN A 359 -13.97 -3.46 -27.42
C ASN A 359 -14.76 -2.29 -28.04
N LEU A 360 -14.20 -1.06 -28.01
CA LEU A 360 -14.83 0.14 -28.60
C LEU A 360 -15.16 0.02 -30.10
N ASN A 361 -14.50 -0.89 -30.82
CA ASN A 361 -14.79 -1.15 -32.24
C ASN A 361 -16.14 -1.84 -32.46
N SER A 362 -16.68 -2.51 -31.43
CA SER A 362 -17.92 -3.31 -31.52
C SER A 362 -18.99 -2.89 -30.52
N ASP A 363 -18.60 -2.40 -29.34
CA ASP A 363 -19.49 -1.99 -28.28
C ASP A 363 -18.92 -0.78 -27.55
N GLN A 364 -19.70 0.31 -27.52
CA GLN A 364 -19.35 1.56 -26.83
C GLN A 364 -20.14 1.75 -25.53
N THR A 365 -20.91 0.75 -25.09
CA THR A 365 -21.71 0.86 -23.88
C THR A 365 -20.85 0.97 -22.62
N THR A 366 -21.27 1.89 -21.76
CA THR A 366 -20.59 2.25 -20.50
C THR A 366 -21.55 2.25 -19.32
N TYR A 367 -22.84 1.99 -19.56
CA TYR A 367 -23.88 2.05 -18.55
C TYR A 367 -25.00 1.06 -18.85
N ILE A 368 -25.46 0.37 -17.82
CA ILE A 368 -26.66 -0.46 -17.82
C ILE A 368 -27.59 0.11 -16.76
N LYS A 369 -28.83 0.41 -17.14
CA LYS A 369 -29.85 0.90 -16.19
C LYS A 369 -30.15 -0.19 -15.15
N PRO A 370 -29.90 0.05 -13.85
CA PRO A 370 -30.27 -0.90 -12.83
C PRO A 370 -31.80 -1.00 -12.76
N THR A 371 -32.31 -2.21 -12.69
CA THR A 371 -33.74 -2.49 -12.46
C THR A 371 -33.87 -3.13 -11.09
N ILE A 372 -34.49 -2.43 -10.16
CA ILE A 372 -34.71 -2.88 -8.78
C ILE A 372 -36.22 -3.05 -8.59
N ASP A 373 -36.63 -4.24 -8.18
CA ASP A 373 -38.02 -4.57 -7.86
C ASP A 373 -38.34 -4.04 -6.46
N PRO A 374 -39.29 -3.09 -6.31
CA PRO A 374 -39.60 -2.49 -5.00
C PRO A 374 -40.21 -3.49 -4.02
N ASP A 375 -40.72 -4.63 -4.50
CA ASP A 375 -41.35 -5.65 -3.67
C ASP A 375 -40.37 -6.73 -3.20
N LYS A 376 -39.05 -6.57 -3.47
CA LYS A 376 -38.00 -7.50 -3.09
C LYS A 376 -36.93 -6.87 -2.23
N GLU A 377 -36.37 -7.68 -1.35
CA GLU A 377 -35.17 -7.35 -0.60
C GLU A 377 -33.94 -7.97 -1.28
N TYR A 378 -32.86 -7.19 -1.38
CA TYR A 378 -31.61 -7.60 -2.00
C TYR A 378 -30.45 -7.40 -1.01
N LYS A 379 -29.56 -8.39 -0.93
CA LYS A 379 -28.24 -8.26 -0.28
C LYS A 379 -27.16 -8.40 -1.35
N GLY A 380 -26.11 -7.59 -1.25
CA GLY A 380 -24.99 -7.60 -2.19
C GLY A 380 -23.67 -7.44 -1.46
N VAL A 381 -22.59 -7.91 -2.09
CA VAL A 381 -21.21 -7.76 -1.59
C VAL A 381 -20.34 -7.29 -2.74
N GLY A 382 -19.42 -6.36 -2.44
CA GLY A 382 -18.36 -5.94 -3.35
C GLY A 382 -17.04 -6.02 -2.60
N ILE A 383 -16.13 -6.83 -3.10
CA ILE A 383 -14.78 -7.00 -2.56
C ILE A 383 -13.80 -6.58 -3.65
N LEU A 384 -12.79 -5.79 -3.30
CA LEU A 384 -11.76 -5.34 -4.22
C LEU A 384 -10.44 -5.11 -3.47
N GLU A 385 -9.32 -5.27 -4.17
CA GLU A 385 -7.99 -4.93 -3.64
C GLU A 385 -7.73 -3.43 -3.71
N ALA A 386 -7.99 -2.76 -2.58
CA ALA A 386 -7.63 -1.37 -2.38
C ALA A 386 -6.17 -1.24 -1.95
N PRO A 387 -5.43 -0.20 -2.36
CA PRO A 387 -4.29 0.23 -1.56
C PRO A 387 -4.74 0.50 -0.13
N LEU A 388 -3.94 0.11 0.86
CA LEU A 388 -4.31 0.22 2.27
C LEU A 388 -4.49 1.68 2.74
N SER A 389 -4.00 2.65 1.95
CA SER A 389 -4.22 4.08 2.17
C SER A 389 -5.48 4.68 1.50
N SER A 390 -6.20 3.93 0.66
CA SER A 390 -7.20 4.48 -0.27
C SER A 390 -8.64 4.64 0.27
N GLY A 391 -8.82 4.83 1.56
CA GLY A 391 -10.16 5.05 2.16
C GLY A 391 -11.02 3.79 2.32
N CYS A 392 -10.45 2.58 2.24
CA CYS A 392 -11.25 1.35 2.33
C CYS A 392 -11.70 1.08 3.79
N PRO A 393 -13.01 0.90 4.05
CA PRO A 393 -13.58 0.80 5.38
C PRO A 393 -12.96 -0.29 6.29
N ASN A 394 -12.40 -1.35 5.71
CA ASN A 394 -12.01 -2.52 6.49
C ASN A 394 -10.48 -2.68 6.51
N ASN A 395 -9.69 -1.68 6.92
CA ASN A 395 -8.23 -1.87 6.98
C ASN A 395 -7.88 -2.96 8.02
N LEU A 396 -7.54 -4.15 7.51
CA LEU A 396 -7.53 -5.43 8.22
C LEU A 396 -6.27 -5.68 9.10
N GLU A 397 -5.43 -4.66 9.35
CA GLU A 397 -4.10 -4.93 9.93
C GLU A 397 -3.89 -4.36 11.34
N ARG A 398 -4.80 -3.50 11.78
CA ARG A 398 -4.69 -2.68 13.01
C ARG A 398 -5.51 -3.20 14.17
N TRP A 399 -5.78 -4.50 14.16
CA TRP A 399 -6.77 -5.09 15.04
C TRP A 399 -6.28 -5.18 16.46
N PRO A 400 -7.09 -4.70 17.43
CA PRO A 400 -6.81 -5.03 18.81
C PRO A 400 -6.97 -6.54 19.06
N TYR A 401 -6.64 -7.00 20.26
CA TYR A 401 -6.94 -8.37 20.71
C TYR A 401 -8.41 -8.73 20.41
N ASP A 402 -8.66 -9.96 19.95
CA ASP A 402 -10.03 -10.49 19.97
C ASP A 402 -10.39 -11.05 21.36
N GLY A 403 -11.63 -11.50 21.53
CA GLY A 403 -12.07 -12.17 22.75
C GLY A 403 -11.33 -13.47 23.09
N ASN A 404 -10.56 -14.03 22.15
CA ASN A 404 -9.73 -15.22 22.34
C ASN A 404 -8.27 -14.91 22.64
N GLY A 405 -7.90 -13.63 22.79
CA GLY A 405 -6.54 -13.18 23.09
C GLY A 405 -5.59 -13.24 21.90
N ARG A 406 -6.08 -13.31 20.66
CA ARG A 406 -5.25 -13.29 19.45
C ARG A 406 -5.02 -11.85 18.99
N ILE A 407 -3.77 -11.53 18.68
CA ILE A 407 -3.31 -10.20 18.26
C ILE A 407 -3.42 -10.01 16.75
N GLY A 408 -3.65 -8.76 16.34
CA GLY A 408 -3.64 -8.36 14.93
C GLY A 408 -2.24 -8.23 14.31
N PRO A 409 -2.15 -8.09 12.98
CA PRO A 409 -0.86 -8.01 12.26
C PRO A 409 0.12 -6.95 12.76
N TYR A 410 -0.33 -5.74 13.11
CA TYR A 410 0.54 -4.67 13.60
C TYR A 410 1.19 -5.03 14.94
N GLU A 411 0.38 -5.36 15.93
CA GLU A 411 0.85 -5.72 17.26
C GLU A 411 1.74 -6.96 17.19
N ALA A 412 1.31 -7.99 16.44
CA ALA A 412 2.09 -9.20 16.21
C ALA A 412 3.47 -8.86 15.66
N SER A 413 3.57 -7.99 14.66
CA SER A 413 4.83 -7.65 14.01
C SER A 413 5.80 -6.87 14.89
N LEU A 414 5.33 -6.24 15.97
CA LEU A 414 6.18 -5.57 16.96
C LEU A 414 6.67 -6.50 18.07
N VAL A 415 6.02 -7.66 18.27
CA VAL A 415 6.42 -8.62 19.31
C VAL A 415 7.84 -9.13 19.04
N GLY A 416 8.71 -8.98 20.03
CA GLY A 416 10.11 -9.42 19.96
C GLY A 416 11.07 -8.45 19.30
N LEU A 417 10.59 -7.28 18.85
CA LEU A 417 11.43 -6.23 18.26
C LEU A 417 12.44 -5.69 19.28
N LYS A 418 13.69 -5.56 18.84
CA LYS A 418 14.75 -4.90 19.61
C LYS A 418 14.96 -3.49 19.08
N LEU A 419 14.91 -2.50 19.97
CA LEU A 419 15.18 -1.11 19.64
C LEU A 419 16.64 -0.78 19.93
N ALA A 420 17.35 -0.23 18.95
CA ALA A 420 18.70 0.28 19.14
C ALA A 420 18.69 1.51 20.06
N GLU A 421 17.72 2.40 19.86
CA GLU A 421 17.51 3.60 20.67
C GLU A 421 16.02 3.75 21.03
N PRO A 422 15.58 3.39 22.27
CA PRO A 422 14.17 3.44 22.65
C PRO A 422 13.50 4.82 22.53
N THR A 423 14.28 5.91 22.60
CA THR A 423 13.80 7.29 22.43
C THR A 423 13.71 7.73 20.97
N LYS A 424 14.23 6.92 20.04
CA LYS A 424 14.18 7.12 18.58
C LYS A 424 13.73 5.81 17.89
N PRO A 425 12.45 5.43 18.01
CA PRO A 425 11.93 4.11 17.63
C PRO A 425 11.78 3.95 16.10
N LEU A 426 12.87 4.12 15.36
CA LEU A 426 12.90 4.01 13.90
C LEU A 426 12.46 2.62 13.43
N GLU A 427 12.81 1.57 14.18
CA GLU A 427 12.43 0.19 13.88
C GLU A 427 10.91 -0.03 13.99
N ILE A 428 10.24 0.63 14.95
CA ILE A 428 8.78 0.61 15.07
C ILE A 428 8.17 1.31 13.85
N LEU A 429 8.69 2.49 13.47
CA LEU A 429 8.21 3.21 12.30
C LEU A 429 8.37 2.37 11.03
N ARG A 430 9.51 1.70 10.84
CA ARG A 430 9.72 0.82 9.68
C ARG A 430 8.66 -0.27 9.59
N ILE A 431 8.39 -0.97 10.69
CA ILE A 431 7.39 -2.03 10.72
C ILE A 431 6.01 -1.46 10.42
N ILE A 432 5.58 -0.44 11.17
CA ILE A 432 4.23 0.12 11.05
C ILE A 432 4.01 0.77 9.68
N HIS A 433 4.99 1.52 9.15
CA HIS A 433 4.89 2.10 7.83
C HIS A 433 4.97 1.05 6.71
N SER A 434 5.60 -0.12 6.91
CA SER A 434 5.59 -1.18 5.88
C SER A 434 4.17 -1.64 5.52
N PHE A 435 3.23 -1.50 6.46
CA PHE A 435 1.80 -1.80 6.30
C PHE A 435 0.98 -0.68 5.63
N ASP A 436 1.57 0.49 5.38
CA ASP A 436 0.84 1.64 4.81
C ASP A 436 -0.41 2.07 5.64
N PRO A 437 -0.15 2.63 6.83
CA PRO A 437 -1.19 2.91 7.81
C PRO A 437 -2.15 4.06 7.42
N CYS A 438 -3.42 3.77 7.12
CA CYS A 438 -4.49 4.79 7.01
C CYS A 438 -5.53 4.77 8.15
N MET A 439 -5.45 5.78 9.04
CA MET A 439 -6.37 5.93 10.18
C MET A 439 -7.81 6.21 9.78
N ALA A 440 -8.04 7.13 8.84
CA ALA A 440 -9.40 7.50 8.42
C ALA A 440 -10.16 6.32 7.82
N CYS A 441 -9.45 5.45 7.10
CA CYS A 441 -9.96 4.21 6.52
C CYS A 441 -10.47 3.25 7.60
N SER A 442 -9.67 3.05 8.66
CA SER A 442 -9.92 2.05 9.70
C SER A 442 -11.02 2.37 10.71
N VAL A 443 -11.50 3.62 10.77
CA VAL A 443 -12.48 4.05 11.80
C VAL A 443 -13.72 4.72 11.21
N HIS A 444 -13.80 4.88 9.89
CA HIS A 444 -14.92 5.52 9.17
C HIS A 444 -15.33 6.85 9.83
N VAL A 445 -14.51 7.89 9.63
CA VAL A 445 -14.65 9.19 10.30
C VAL A 445 -16.12 9.66 10.33
N MET A 446 -16.67 9.83 11.53
CA MET A 446 -17.92 10.57 11.75
C MET A 446 -17.61 12.06 11.89
N ASP A 447 -18.56 12.93 11.55
CA ASP A 447 -18.40 14.36 11.79
C ASP A 447 -18.39 14.66 13.31
N TYR A 448 -17.83 15.82 13.70
CA TYR A 448 -17.79 16.25 15.10
C TYR A 448 -19.17 16.57 15.71
N LYS A 449 -20.23 16.58 14.89
CA LYS A 449 -21.62 16.77 15.29
C LYS A 449 -22.37 15.44 15.46
N GLY A 450 -21.69 14.30 15.33
CA GLY A 450 -22.27 12.97 15.48
C GLY A 450 -23.17 12.56 14.31
N GLN A 451 -23.06 13.21 13.15
CA GLN A 451 -23.70 12.74 11.93
C GLN A 451 -22.83 11.67 11.27
N SER A 452 -23.47 10.54 10.97
CA SER A 452 -22.92 9.53 10.08
C SER A 452 -22.65 10.17 8.72
N LEU A 453 -21.42 10.10 8.22
CA LEU A 453 -21.07 10.58 6.88
C LEU A 453 -21.55 9.61 5.78
N SER A 454 -22.19 8.50 6.16
CA SER A 454 -22.60 7.41 5.28
C SER A 454 -24.11 7.22 5.15
N GLU A 455 -24.91 8.28 5.34
CA GLU A 455 -26.33 8.32 4.94
C GLU A 455 -26.61 9.41 3.91
#